data_AF-A0A3L5TR86-F1
#
_entry.id   AF-A0A3L5TR86-F1
#
_cell.length_a   1.000
_cell.length_b   1.000
_cell.length_c   1.000
_cell.angle_alpha   90.00
_cell.angle_beta   90.00
_cell.angle_gamma   90.00
#
_symmetry.space_group_name_H-M   'P 1'
#
loop_
_entity.id
_entity.type
_entity.pdbx_description
1 polymer ?
#
loop_
_entity_poly.entity_id
_entity_poly.type
_entity_poly.pdbx_seq_one_letter_code
_entity_poly.pdbx_strand_id
1 'polypeptide(L)'
;FNIIFLLDAACGGLLGKFHGFIQSPNYPGNYPNNRECIWRIKPGKKRRILVIIPEVFLQQIDKCGDILVMRQSKKPSSLTSYEACETKERPIAFTSRSKRMWIQFKSDGKNTAAGFSIPYVTYNEEYQPLIEDIVKDGRLYNSYQHQHILKDRKLLNALMEVIAQPLNYFKFIVGVMMLSKQQMPKTFDLYLFYSLNVEGVKL
;
A
#
# COMPACT_ATOMS: atom_id res chain seq x y z
N PHE A 1 28.01 -32.42 3.61
CA PHE A 1 27.97 -31.05 3.06
C PHE A 1 26.85 -30.30 3.74
N ASN A 2 27.20 -29.41 4.67
CA ASN A 2 26.26 -28.61 5.45
C ASN A 2 25.53 -27.62 4.54
N ILE A 3 24.23 -27.83 4.33
CA ILE A 3 23.35 -26.77 3.81
C ILE A 3 23.12 -25.83 4.99
N ILE A 4 23.94 -24.80 5.08
CA ILE A 4 23.62 -23.63 5.90
C ILE A 4 22.31 -23.09 5.32
N PHE A 5 21.25 -23.11 6.13
CA PHE A 5 20.02 -22.36 5.89
C PHE A 5 20.37 -20.86 5.83
N LEU A 6 20.87 -20.39 4.68
CA LEU A 6 20.91 -18.97 4.32
C LEU A 6 19.52 -18.58 3.82
N LEU A 7 18.51 -18.67 4.69
CA LEU A 7 17.30 -17.85 4.54
C LEU A 7 17.54 -16.51 5.24
N ASP A 8 18.63 -15.83 4.87
CA ASP A 8 18.58 -14.38 4.85
C ASP A 8 17.70 -14.04 3.64
N ALA A 9 16.38 -14.07 3.85
CA ALA A 9 15.44 -13.56 2.89
C ALA A 9 15.82 -12.08 2.67
N ALA A 10 16.51 -11.79 1.58
CA ALA A 10 16.88 -10.43 1.21
C ALA A 10 15.62 -9.57 1.23
N CYS A 11 15.52 -8.67 2.22
CA CYS A 11 14.38 -7.77 2.35
C CYS A 11 14.75 -6.41 1.75
N GLY A 12 13.83 -5.83 0.98
CA GLY A 12 14.13 -4.67 0.15
C GLY A 12 14.28 -5.01 -1.32
N GLY A 13 14.84 -4.07 -2.08
CA GLY A 13 15.14 -4.23 -3.50
C GLY A 13 14.58 -3.13 -4.39
N LEU A 14 14.75 -3.30 -5.70
CA LEU A 14 14.24 -2.39 -6.71
C LEU A 14 12.84 -2.84 -7.15
N LEU A 15 11.86 -1.95 -6.97
CA LEU A 15 10.46 -2.19 -7.35
C LEU A 15 10.12 -1.33 -8.56
N GLY A 16 9.78 -1.97 -9.69
CA GLY A 16 9.45 -1.27 -10.94
C GLY A 16 8.13 -1.70 -11.59
N LYS A 17 7.46 -2.71 -11.01
CA LYS A 17 6.20 -3.26 -11.51
C LYS A 17 5.05 -2.26 -11.41
N PHE A 18 3.97 -2.51 -12.16
CA PHE A 18 2.79 -1.64 -12.17
C PHE A 18 2.10 -1.53 -10.82
N HIS A 19 2.11 -2.61 -10.05
CA HIS A 19 1.68 -2.68 -8.67
C HIS A 19 2.60 -3.64 -7.91
N GLY A 20 2.51 -3.63 -6.59
CA GLY A 20 3.16 -4.60 -5.74
C GLY A 20 2.98 -4.25 -4.28
N PHE A 21 3.72 -4.96 -3.43
CA PHE A 21 3.69 -4.76 -1.99
C PHE A 21 5.08 -4.44 -1.45
N ILE A 22 5.10 -3.59 -0.43
CA ILE A 22 6.24 -3.37 0.45
C ILE A 22 5.90 -4.09 1.75
N GLN A 23 6.60 -5.18 2.04
CA GLN A 23 6.28 -6.05 3.17
C GLN A 23 7.45 -6.15 4.12
N SER A 24 7.19 -6.06 5.41
CA SER A 24 8.18 -6.45 6.42
C SER A 24 8.52 -7.95 6.25
N PRO A 25 9.75 -8.38 6.58
CA PRO A 25 10.08 -9.80 6.52
C PRO A 25 9.10 -10.60 7.40
N ASN A 26 8.75 -11.81 6.95
CA ASN A 26 7.82 -12.74 7.62
C ASN A 26 6.34 -12.30 7.72
N TYR A 27 5.94 -11.15 7.19
CA TYR A 27 4.52 -10.73 7.20
C TYR A 27 3.61 -11.85 6.64
N PRO A 28 2.47 -12.19 7.29
CA PRO A 28 1.83 -11.50 8.43
C PRO A 28 2.36 -11.88 9.82
N GLY A 29 3.36 -12.75 9.90
CA GLY A 29 4.08 -13.04 11.14
C GLY A 29 5.02 -11.90 11.54
N ASN A 30 5.59 -12.02 12.74
CA ASN A 30 6.44 -10.97 13.28
C ASN A 30 7.75 -10.80 12.48
N TYR A 31 8.15 -9.55 12.25
CA TYR A 31 9.46 -9.27 11.64
C TYR A 31 10.60 -9.68 12.57
N PRO A 32 11.79 -10.02 12.03
CA PRO A 32 12.95 -10.33 12.87
C PRO A 32 13.58 -9.06 13.46
N ASN A 33 14.24 -9.22 14.61
CA ASN A 33 15.12 -8.20 15.19
C ASN A 33 16.34 -7.92 14.30
N ASN A 34 16.93 -6.73 14.47
CA ASN A 34 18.16 -6.26 13.83
C ASN A 34 18.12 -6.37 12.30
N ARG A 35 16.97 -6.07 11.69
CA ARG A 35 16.81 -6.08 10.24
C ARG A 35 16.76 -4.67 9.69
N GLU A 36 17.40 -4.50 8.55
CA GLU A 36 17.31 -3.28 7.75
C GLU A 36 16.92 -3.65 6.32
N CYS A 37 15.76 -3.15 5.90
CA CYS A 37 15.20 -3.40 4.58
C CYS A 37 15.07 -2.08 3.83
N ILE A 38 15.56 -2.03 2.59
CA ILE A 38 15.51 -0.82 1.77
C ILE A 38 14.85 -1.13 0.43
N TRP A 39 13.69 -0.52 0.17
CA TRP A 39 13.02 -0.57 -1.12
C TRP A 39 13.23 0.73 -1.89
N ARG A 40 13.42 0.61 -3.21
CA ARG A 40 13.46 1.73 -4.13
C ARG A 40 12.41 1.53 -5.21
N ILE A 41 11.40 2.39 -5.25
CA ILE A 41 10.38 2.33 -6.30
C ILE A 41 10.85 3.19 -7.48
N LYS A 42 11.04 2.55 -8.63
CA LYS A 42 11.46 3.17 -9.89
C LYS A 42 10.53 2.68 -11.03
N PRO A 43 9.39 3.36 -11.23
CA PRO A 43 8.48 3.08 -12.33
C PRO A 43 9.14 3.35 -13.70
N GLY A 44 8.50 2.84 -14.75
CA GLY A 44 8.80 3.20 -16.13
C GLY A 44 8.57 4.69 -16.44
N LYS A 45 8.91 5.12 -17.66
CA LYS A 45 8.73 6.50 -18.11
C LYS A 45 7.25 6.92 -18.02
N LYS A 46 7.03 8.22 -17.76
CA LYS A 46 5.69 8.85 -17.65
C LYS A 46 4.77 8.22 -16.60
N ARG A 47 5.34 7.69 -15.51
CA ARG A 47 4.57 7.13 -14.41
C ARG A 47 4.87 7.78 -13.07
N ARG A 48 3.87 7.78 -12.20
CA ARG A 48 3.91 8.23 -10.81
C ARG A 48 3.54 7.10 -9.86
N ILE A 49 3.68 7.33 -8.56
CA ILE A 49 3.49 6.31 -7.52
C ILE A 49 2.41 6.77 -6.55
N LEU A 50 1.46 5.89 -6.26
CA LEU A 50 0.47 6.03 -5.20
C LEU A 50 0.75 4.94 -4.16
N VAL A 51 0.81 5.34 -2.89
CA VAL A 51 0.97 4.44 -1.75
C VAL A 51 -0.25 4.55 -0.86
N ILE A 52 -0.81 3.41 -0.46
CA ILE A 52 -1.93 3.32 0.47
C ILE A 52 -1.45 2.51 1.65
N ILE A 53 -1.31 3.14 2.81
CA ILE A 53 -0.89 2.51 4.05
C ILE A 53 -2.16 2.12 4.81
N PRO A 54 -2.52 0.83 4.89
CA PRO A 54 -3.72 0.42 5.62
C PRO A 54 -3.48 0.47 7.13
N GLU A 55 -2.47 -0.26 7.58
CA GLU A 55 -2.08 -0.43 8.98
C GLU A 55 -0.59 -0.78 9.02
N VAL A 56 0.06 -0.35 10.09
CA VAL A 56 1.47 -0.61 10.37
C VAL A 56 1.56 -1.02 11.83
N PHE A 57 2.06 -2.22 12.10
CA PHE A 57 2.26 -2.74 13.45
C PHE A 57 3.75 -2.76 13.75
N LEU A 58 4.22 -1.74 14.47
CA LEU A 58 5.58 -1.66 14.97
C LEU A 58 5.56 -1.73 16.49
N GLN A 59 6.65 -2.19 17.08
CA GLN A 59 6.75 -2.26 18.52
C GLN A 59 6.62 -0.85 19.12
N GLN A 60 5.72 -0.71 20.10
CA GLN A 60 5.48 0.57 20.77
C GLN A 60 6.30 0.63 22.07
N ILE A 61 7.46 1.30 22.02
CA ILE A 61 8.35 1.53 23.16
C ILE A 61 8.66 3.04 23.25
N ASP A 62 8.92 3.55 24.46
CA ASP A 62 9.23 4.96 24.75
C ASP A 62 10.34 5.58 23.89
N LYS A 63 11.24 4.74 23.36
CA LYS A 63 12.25 5.13 22.37
C LYS A 63 11.87 4.48 21.03
N CYS A 64 11.87 5.31 19.99
CA CYS A 64 11.62 4.96 18.58
C CYS A 64 12.72 3.99 18.08
N GLY A 65 12.59 2.70 18.46
CA GLY A 65 13.53 1.63 18.15
C GLY A 65 13.31 1.07 16.75
N ASP A 66 12.11 0.52 16.53
CA ASP A 66 11.66 0.10 15.21
C ASP A 66 11.10 1.28 14.42
N ILE A 67 11.52 1.45 13.17
CA ILE A 67 11.11 2.61 12.36
C ILE A 67 10.87 2.24 10.90
N LEU A 68 9.78 2.76 10.35
CA LEU A 68 9.44 2.76 8.92
C LEU A 68 9.45 4.19 8.41
N VAL A 69 10.28 4.46 7.39
CA VAL A 69 10.41 5.78 6.77
C VAL A 69 10.20 5.69 5.28
N MET A 70 9.36 6.57 4.73
CA MET A 70 9.16 6.73 3.29
C MET A 70 9.53 8.13 2.84
N ARG A 71 10.30 8.23 1.76
CA ARG A 71 10.85 9.50 1.25
C ARG A 71 10.49 9.74 -0.20
N GLN A 72 10.34 11.02 -0.54
CA GLN A 72 9.82 11.46 -1.85
C GLN A 72 10.76 11.21 -3.04
N SER A 73 12.02 10.82 -2.84
CA SER A 73 12.97 10.66 -3.94
C SER A 73 13.75 9.35 -3.85
N LYS A 74 14.70 9.16 -4.78
CA LYS A 74 15.66 8.04 -4.75
C LYS A 74 16.72 8.13 -3.63
N LYS A 75 16.81 9.26 -2.92
CA LYS A 75 17.86 9.54 -1.93
C LYS A 75 17.34 9.40 -0.49
N PRO A 76 18.15 8.86 0.43
CA PRO A 76 17.79 8.76 1.85
C PRO A 76 17.67 10.13 2.55
N SER A 77 18.22 11.20 1.98
CA SER A 77 18.15 12.56 2.55
C SER A 77 16.96 13.40 2.08
N SER A 78 16.07 12.86 1.25
CA SER A 78 14.92 13.63 0.75
C SER A 78 13.76 13.74 1.74
N LEU A 79 12.87 14.70 1.47
CA LEU A 79 11.68 14.99 2.28
C LEU A 79 10.92 13.71 2.68
N THR A 80 10.66 13.60 3.99
CA THR A 80 9.83 12.54 4.58
C THR A 80 8.38 12.70 4.10
N SER A 81 7.83 11.65 3.50
CA SER A 81 6.39 11.56 3.19
C SER A 81 5.61 10.85 4.28
N TYR A 82 6.23 9.87 4.92
CA TYR A 82 5.62 9.07 5.98
C TYR A 82 6.70 8.56 6.92
N GLU A 83 6.37 8.51 8.20
CA GLU A 83 7.22 7.97 9.26
C GLU A 83 6.34 7.33 10.33
N ALA A 84 6.74 6.16 10.80
CA ALA A 84 6.12 5.48 11.92
C ALA A 84 7.18 4.75 12.74
N CYS A 85 7.07 4.80 14.06
CA CYS A 85 7.83 3.96 14.98
C CYS A 85 6.99 3.39 16.13
N GLU A 86 5.70 3.26 15.87
CA GLU A 86 4.74 2.60 16.72
C GLU A 86 3.61 2.07 15.83
N THR A 87 2.71 1.30 16.42
CA THR A 87 1.50 0.85 15.73
C THR A 87 0.65 2.04 15.28
N LYS A 88 0.30 2.04 13.99
CA LYS A 88 -0.60 2.99 13.34
C LYS A 88 -1.72 2.22 12.63
N GLU A 89 -2.91 2.23 13.22
CA GLU A 89 -4.10 1.53 12.70
C GLU A 89 -5.04 2.44 11.89
N ARG A 90 -4.61 3.67 11.60
CA ARG A 90 -5.38 4.62 10.78
C ARG A 90 -4.87 4.61 9.34
N PRO A 91 -5.71 4.23 8.36
CA PRO A 91 -5.29 4.24 6.97
C PRO A 91 -4.84 5.62 6.51
N ILE A 92 -3.69 5.69 5.85
CA ILE A 92 -3.15 6.91 5.24
C ILE A 92 -2.86 6.63 3.77
N ALA A 93 -3.41 7.44 2.87
CA ALA A 93 -3.09 7.39 1.45
C ALA A 93 -2.30 8.63 1.07
N PHE A 94 -1.21 8.46 0.32
CA PHE A 94 -0.47 9.58 -0.23
C PHE A 94 0.11 9.27 -1.60
N THR A 95 0.17 10.29 -2.44
CA THR A 95 0.87 10.24 -3.71
C THR A 95 2.33 10.62 -3.52
N SER A 96 3.23 9.92 -4.20
CA SER A 96 4.59 10.41 -4.31
C SER A 96 4.60 11.65 -5.18
N ARG A 97 5.05 12.78 -4.62
CA ARG A 97 5.27 14.02 -5.39
C ARG A 97 6.33 13.84 -6.48
N SER A 98 7.23 12.86 -6.33
CA SER A 98 8.24 12.52 -7.34
C SER A 98 7.96 11.19 -8.04
N LYS A 99 8.68 10.93 -9.13
CA LYS A 99 8.59 9.69 -9.91
C LYS A 99 9.32 8.51 -9.25
N ARG A 100 9.95 8.70 -8.09
CA ARG A 100 10.73 7.67 -7.38
C ARG A 100 10.52 7.76 -5.88
N MET A 101 10.59 6.64 -5.19
CA MET A 101 10.55 6.59 -3.73
C MET A 101 11.69 5.76 -3.17
N TRP A 102 12.08 6.11 -1.96
CA TRP A 102 12.99 5.35 -1.13
C TRP A 102 12.29 5.07 0.19
N ILE A 103 12.30 3.80 0.59
CA ILE A 103 11.59 3.31 1.77
C ILE A 103 12.57 2.47 2.57
N GLN A 104 12.61 2.70 3.88
CA GLN A 104 13.45 1.95 4.81
C GLN A 104 12.62 1.49 5.98
N PHE A 105 12.77 0.22 6.31
CA PHE A 105 12.36 -0.35 7.59
C PHE A 105 13.60 -0.78 8.35
N LYS A 106 13.69 -0.40 9.61
CA LYS A 106 14.74 -0.85 10.52
C LYS A 106 14.11 -1.33 11.82
N SER A 107 14.45 -2.55 12.24
CA SER A 107 14.10 -3.09 13.55
C SER A 107 15.29 -3.07 14.50
N ASP A 108 15.02 -2.88 15.79
CA ASP A 108 16.03 -2.95 16.85
C ASP A 108 16.26 -4.40 17.33
N GLY A 109 16.95 -4.56 18.46
CA GLY A 109 17.33 -5.88 18.99
C GLY A 109 16.28 -6.56 19.87
N LYS A 110 15.10 -5.98 20.12
CA LYS A 110 14.17 -6.44 21.15
C LYS A 110 12.71 -6.22 20.77
N ASN A 111 11.89 -7.24 21.03
CA ASN A 111 10.46 -7.25 20.76
C ASN A 111 10.13 -7.00 19.28
N THR A 112 9.03 -7.58 18.82
CA THR A 112 8.66 -7.55 17.39
C THR A 112 7.15 -7.57 17.29
N ALA A 113 6.61 -6.98 16.23
CA ALA A 113 5.19 -7.00 15.92
C ALA A 113 4.94 -7.55 14.52
N ALA A 114 3.67 -7.69 14.13
CA ALA A 114 3.26 -8.25 12.84
C ALA A 114 3.80 -7.48 11.62
N GLY A 115 4.25 -6.24 11.80
CA GLY A 115 4.85 -5.43 10.74
C GLY A 115 3.81 -4.84 9.81
N PHE A 116 4.04 -4.91 8.50
CA PHE A 116 3.21 -4.22 7.52
C PHE A 116 3.22 -4.94 6.17
N SER A 117 2.11 -4.75 5.43
CA SER A 117 2.02 -5.06 4.00
C SER A 117 1.36 -3.89 3.30
N ILE A 118 2.19 -3.07 2.65
CA ILE A 118 1.79 -1.79 2.10
C ILE A 118 1.70 -1.92 0.57
N PRO A 119 0.50 -1.87 -0.01
CA PRO A 119 0.34 -1.85 -1.45
C PRO A 119 0.86 -0.53 -2.03
N TYR A 120 1.55 -0.64 -3.15
CA TYR A 120 1.86 0.50 -4.00
C TYR A 120 1.41 0.21 -5.42
N VAL A 121 1.06 1.28 -6.11
CA VAL A 121 0.69 1.24 -7.52
C VAL A 121 1.37 2.37 -8.25
N THR A 122 1.68 2.11 -9.50
CA THR A 122 2.17 3.11 -10.43
C THR A 122 1.07 3.43 -11.40
N TYR A 123 0.94 4.69 -11.80
CA TYR A 123 -0.09 5.14 -12.73
C TYR A 123 0.52 6.08 -13.77
N ASN A 124 -0.14 6.24 -14.92
CA ASN A 124 0.31 7.21 -15.94
C ASN A 124 0.22 8.63 -15.36
N GLU A 125 1.25 9.45 -15.55
CA GLU A 125 1.30 10.81 -15.01
C GLU A 125 0.16 11.71 -15.50
N GLU A 126 -0.47 11.38 -16.62
CA GLU A 126 -1.68 12.07 -17.12
C GLU A 126 -2.86 11.99 -16.12
N TYR A 127 -2.91 10.95 -15.28
CA TYR A 127 -3.96 10.79 -14.28
C TYR A 127 -3.66 11.53 -12.97
N GLN A 128 -2.53 12.24 -12.86
CA GLN A 128 -2.15 12.96 -11.66
C GLN A 128 -3.24 13.91 -11.13
N PRO A 129 -3.94 14.73 -11.95
CA PRO A 129 -4.98 15.63 -11.44
C PRO A 129 -6.13 14.88 -10.75
N LEU A 130 -6.55 13.73 -11.32
CA LEU A 130 -7.56 12.88 -10.69
C LEU A 130 -7.06 12.30 -9.37
N ILE A 131 -5.82 11.78 -9.34
CA ILE A 131 -5.28 11.16 -8.12
C ILE A 131 -5.11 12.21 -7.01
N GLU A 132 -4.67 13.43 -7.33
CA GLU A 132 -4.58 14.53 -6.36
C GLU A 132 -5.95 14.99 -5.86
N ASP A 133 -7.01 14.80 -6.65
CA ASP A 133 -8.36 15.11 -6.23
C ASP A 133 -8.96 14.06 -5.28
N ILE A 134 -8.68 12.78 -5.53
CA ILE A 134 -9.16 11.67 -4.66
C ILE A 134 -8.25 11.45 -3.45
N VAL A 135 -6.97 11.84 -3.49
CA VAL A 135 -6.03 11.71 -2.37
C VAL A 135 -5.69 13.09 -1.81
N LYS A 136 -6.36 13.48 -0.73
CA LYS A 136 -6.14 14.77 -0.05
C LYS A 136 -5.88 14.54 1.43
N ASP A 137 -4.95 15.30 2.01
CA ASP A 137 -4.68 15.30 3.46
C ASP A 137 -4.53 13.90 4.09
N GLY A 138 -3.90 12.97 3.36
CA GLY A 138 -3.68 11.61 3.82
C GLY A 138 -4.91 10.68 3.71
N ARG A 139 -6.01 11.13 3.11
CA ARG A 139 -7.30 10.42 3.03
C ARG A 139 -7.76 10.26 1.59
N LEU A 140 -8.67 9.30 1.40
CA LEU A 140 -9.36 9.05 0.13
C LEU A 140 -10.72 9.76 0.11
N TYR A 141 -11.00 10.48 -0.98
CA TYR A 141 -12.23 11.23 -1.22
C TYR A 141 -12.85 10.85 -2.56
N ASN A 142 -14.16 11.06 -2.68
CA ASN A 142 -14.84 10.98 -3.98
C ASN A 142 -14.56 12.25 -4.80
N SER A 143 -14.33 12.09 -6.10
CA SER A 143 -14.15 13.20 -7.02
C SER A 143 -15.44 13.51 -7.79
N TYR A 144 -16.12 14.61 -7.41
CA TYR A 144 -17.28 15.10 -8.16
C TYR A 144 -16.87 15.84 -9.44
N GLN A 145 -15.71 16.52 -9.42
CA GLN A 145 -15.22 17.34 -10.52
C GLN A 145 -14.69 16.50 -11.71
N HIS A 146 -14.14 15.31 -11.44
CA HIS A 146 -13.60 14.41 -12.46
C HIS A 146 -14.55 13.27 -12.83
N GLN A 147 -15.86 13.38 -12.53
CA GLN A 147 -16.87 12.37 -12.91
C GLN A 147 -16.86 12.03 -14.41
N HIS A 148 -16.51 12.97 -15.28
CA HIS A 148 -16.39 12.75 -16.73
C HIS A 148 -15.21 11.85 -17.12
N ILE A 149 -14.11 11.89 -16.36
CA ILE A 149 -12.94 11.01 -16.52
C ILE A 149 -13.26 9.60 -15.99
N LEU A 150 -14.09 9.48 -14.95
CA LEU A 150 -14.58 8.20 -14.43
C LEU A 150 -15.60 7.50 -15.36
N LYS A 151 -16.10 8.19 -16.39
CA LYS A 151 -16.91 7.57 -17.47
C LYS A 151 -16.05 6.82 -18.50
N ASP A 152 -14.74 7.02 -18.50
CA ASP A 152 -13.82 6.23 -19.31
C ASP A 152 -13.61 4.85 -18.67
N ARG A 153 -14.25 3.83 -19.24
CA ARG A 153 -14.17 2.43 -18.79
C ARG A 153 -12.73 1.91 -18.69
N LYS A 154 -11.78 2.41 -19.50
CA LYS A 154 -10.37 1.96 -19.43
C LYS A 154 -9.68 2.46 -18.16
N LEU A 155 -9.92 3.72 -17.79
CA LEU A 155 -9.31 4.32 -16.60
C LEU A 155 -9.98 3.82 -15.31
N LEU A 156 -11.30 3.68 -15.31
CA LEU A 156 -12.03 3.12 -14.18
C LEU A 156 -11.58 1.68 -13.93
N ASN A 157 -11.46 0.84 -14.96
CA ASN A 157 -10.97 -0.53 -14.79
C ASN A 157 -9.52 -0.58 -14.29
N ALA A 158 -8.63 0.28 -14.78
CA ALA A 158 -7.24 0.33 -14.31
C ALA A 158 -7.10 0.83 -12.86
N LEU A 159 -7.95 1.78 -12.43
CA LEU A 159 -8.01 2.23 -11.03
C LEU A 159 -8.66 1.17 -10.14
N MET A 160 -9.70 0.51 -10.62
CA MET A 160 -10.38 -0.57 -9.89
C MET A 160 -9.50 -1.80 -9.79
N GLU A 161 -8.74 -2.22 -10.80
CA GLU A 161 -7.77 -3.33 -10.67
C GLU A 161 -6.69 -3.06 -9.60
N VAL A 162 -6.39 -1.79 -9.39
CA VAL A 162 -5.39 -1.29 -8.43
C VAL A 162 -5.96 -1.14 -7.01
N ILE A 163 -7.22 -0.71 -6.88
CA ILE A 163 -7.92 -0.50 -5.61
C ILE A 163 -8.65 -1.77 -5.15
N ALA A 164 -9.02 -2.68 -6.06
CA ALA A 164 -9.88 -3.83 -5.83
C ALA A 164 -9.16 -5.14 -5.44
N GLN A 165 -7.88 -5.08 -5.08
CA GLN A 165 -7.30 -6.24 -4.37
C GLN A 165 -8.09 -6.49 -3.08
N PRO A 166 -8.37 -7.76 -2.72
CA PRO A 166 -9.55 -8.15 -1.96
C PRO A 166 -9.77 -7.43 -0.62
N LEU A 167 -8.70 -7.04 0.09
CA LEU A 167 -8.80 -6.32 1.36
C LEU A 167 -9.06 -4.81 1.20
N ASN A 168 -8.59 -4.20 0.10
CA ASN A 168 -8.78 -2.77 -0.18
C ASN A 168 -10.13 -2.51 -0.83
N TYR A 169 -10.65 -3.45 -1.62
CA TYR A 169 -11.99 -3.39 -2.19
C TYR A 169 -13.06 -3.25 -1.12
N PHE A 170 -12.99 -4.10 -0.08
CA PHE A 170 -13.99 -4.14 0.98
C PHE A 170 -14.00 -2.82 1.78
N LYS A 171 -12.83 -2.32 2.21
CA LYS A 171 -12.74 -1.05 2.96
C LYS A 171 -13.08 0.16 2.10
N PHE A 172 -12.68 0.20 0.82
CA PHE A 172 -13.00 1.29 -0.10
C PHE A 172 -14.50 1.34 -0.41
N ILE A 173 -15.12 0.20 -0.72
CA ILE A 173 -16.56 0.11 -0.98
C ILE A 173 -17.37 0.48 0.26
N VAL A 174 -17.02 -0.05 1.43
CA VAL A 174 -17.69 0.34 2.68
C VAL A 174 -17.57 1.85 2.90
N GLY A 175 -16.40 2.44 2.64
CA GLY A 175 -16.20 3.89 2.69
C GLY A 175 -17.11 4.65 1.72
N VAL A 176 -17.19 4.23 0.47
CA VAL A 176 -18.03 4.87 -0.56
C VAL A 176 -19.53 4.69 -0.30
N MET A 177 -19.97 3.53 0.22
CA MET A 177 -21.37 3.26 0.55
C MET A 177 -21.84 4.02 1.79
N MET A 178 -21.01 4.06 2.84
CA MET A 178 -21.30 4.83 4.06
C MET A 178 -21.46 6.33 3.77
N LEU A 179 -20.72 6.86 2.79
CA LEU A 179 -20.77 8.27 2.40
C LEU A 179 -21.97 8.63 1.49
N SER A 180 -22.54 7.65 0.79
CA SER A 180 -23.70 7.87 -0.10
C SER A 180 -25.05 7.51 0.53
N LYS A 181 -25.06 6.96 1.77
CA LYS A 181 -26.25 6.36 2.43
C LYS A 181 -26.98 5.34 1.54
N GLN A 182 -26.26 4.68 0.63
CA GLN A 182 -26.82 3.66 -0.25
C GLN A 182 -26.59 2.27 0.34
N GLN A 183 -27.59 1.40 0.22
CA GLN A 183 -27.47 0.00 0.61
C GLN A 183 -26.67 -0.78 -0.44
N MET A 184 -25.91 -1.80 0.01
CA MET A 184 -25.18 -2.71 -0.89
C MET A 184 -26.06 -3.16 -2.06
N PRO A 185 -25.63 -2.97 -3.32
CA PRO A 185 -26.38 -3.48 -4.46
C PRO A 185 -26.47 -5.02 -4.37
N LYS A 186 -27.67 -5.59 -4.43
CA LYS A 186 -27.87 -7.07 -4.34
C LYS A 186 -27.11 -7.86 -5.43
N THR A 187 -26.68 -7.21 -6.49
CA THR A 187 -25.84 -7.79 -7.55
C THR A 187 -24.35 -7.90 -7.17
N PHE A 188 -23.90 -7.18 -6.14
CA PHE A 188 -22.53 -7.25 -5.62
C PHE A 188 -22.28 -8.48 -4.74
N ASP A 189 -23.30 -8.95 -4.00
CA ASP A 189 -23.23 -10.22 -3.26
C ASP A 189 -22.91 -11.38 -4.22
N LEU A 190 -23.51 -11.40 -5.41
CA LEU A 190 -23.24 -12.45 -6.40
C LEU A 190 -21.80 -12.44 -6.92
N TYR A 191 -21.17 -11.27 -7.10
CA TYR A 191 -19.80 -11.20 -7.61
C TYR A 191 -18.76 -11.60 -6.56
N LEU A 192 -18.98 -11.25 -5.28
CA LEU A 192 -18.14 -11.73 -4.17
C LEU A 192 -18.31 -13.26 -3.99
N PHE A 193 -19.54 -13.77 -4.07
CA PHE A 193 -19.81 -15.22 -4.03
C PHE A 193 -19.21 -15.96 -5.22
N TYR A 194 -19.24 -15.39 -6.43
CA TYR A 194 -18.61 -16.00 -7.61
C TYR A 194 -17.08 -16.01 -7.46
N SER A 195 -16.49 -14.92 -6.98
CA SER A 195 -15.02 -14.80 -6.83
C SER A 195 -14.47 -15.73 -5.74
N LEU A 196 -15.21 -15.92 -4.63
CA LEU A 196 -14.84 -16.85 -3.56
C LEU A 196 -15.05 -18.33 -3.96
N ASN A 197 -16.01 -18.63 -4.85
CA ASN A 197 -16.22 -20.00 -5.35
C ASN A 197 -15.28 -20.40 -6.50
N VAL A 198 -14.60 -19.46 -7.14
CA VAL A 198 -13.63 -19.77 -8.23
C VAL A 198 -12.28 -20.25 -7.68
N GLU A 199 -11.94 -20.00 -6.40
CA GLU A 199 -10.71 -20.48 -5.76
C GLU A 199 -10.87 -21.72 -4.88
N GLY A 200 -11.99 -22.45 -4.96
CA GLY A 200 -12.05 -23.86 -4.52
C GLY A 200 -11.66 -24.14 -3.07
N VAL A 201 -11.83 -23.19 -2.13
CA VAL A 201 -11.67 -23.45 -0.70
C VAL A 201 -12.96 -24.09 -0.18
N LYS A 202 -12.98 -25.42 -0.08
CA LYS A 202 -13.99 -26.14 0.72
C LYS A 202 -13.78 -25.76 2.19
N LEU A 203 -14.88 -25.36 2.84
CA LEU A 203 -14.98 -25.24 4.30
C LEU A 203 -14.65 -26.57 5.00
#